data_AF-A0A7J2HF14-F1
#
_entry.id   AF-A0A7J2HF14-F1
#
_cell.length_a   1.000
_cell.length_b   1.000
_cell.length_c   1.000
_cell.angle_alpha   90.00
_cell.angle_beta   90.00
_cell.angle_gamma   90.00
#
_symmetry.space_group_name_H-M   'P 1'
#
loop_
_entity.id
_entity.type
_entity.pdbx_description
1 polymer ?
#
loop_
_entity_poly.entity_id
_entity_poly.type
_entity_poly.pdbx_seq_one_letter_code
_entity_poly.pdbx_strand_id
1 'polypeptide(L)'
;MSDLESLVDALSNYSRCAVLEKDGSKILVLERGARVLGAFLGGSPNLLWVNPRIEEELREGGWNVGGLRLWVSPEQNFFYKNPERFEDWFCPQGLDPGSYRIVEASSDRVTLEGEIAAFDYLANEELKGSVRREIWLLEGGARQLRLRIRDRILGEYHSRVNPWALAQVPIGYAGVGTVLAPVRRGAEPIHYFGEIPRDRLKVSANHVSFKIDGNFVAKLGIKPEDLREPGFGSIGYVYRIGRRLWSALILRTSNIPLTQE
;
A
#
# COMPACT_ATOMS: atom_id res chain seq x y z
N MET A 1 1.87 16.94 9.82
CA MET A 1 2.20 15.77 10.64
C MET A 1 3.43 15.09 10.04
N SER A 2 4.63 15.53 10.42
CA SER A 2 5.90 15.06 9.84
C SER A 2 6.69 14.13 10.75
N ASP A 3 6.52 14.26 12.06
CA ASP A 3 7.13 13.45 13.11
C ASP A 3 6.13 12.46 13.71
N LEU A 4 6.67 11.52 14.49
CA LEU A 4 5.91 10.42 15.08
C LEU A 4 4.98 10.92 16.19
N GLU A 5 5.48 11.77 17.09
CA GLU A 5 4.73 12.21 18.27
C GLU A 5 3.45 12.94 17.87
N SER A 6 3.54 13.89 16.93
CA SER A 6 2.37 14.62 16.42
C SER A 6 1.37 13.70 15.73
N LEU A 7 1.85 12.66 15.04
CA LEU A 7 0.96 11.72 14.36
C LEU A 7 0.26 10.80 15.36
N VAL A 8 0.96 10.33 16.41
CA VAL A 8 0.35 9.53 17.48
C VAL A 8 -0.70 10.34 18.24
N ASP A 9 -0.42 11.61 18.54
CA ASP A 9 -1.35 12.51 19.23
C ASP A 9 -2.67 12.63 18.46
N ALA A 10 -2.60 12.94 17.15
CA ALA A 10 -3.75 13.06 16.27
C ALA A 10 -4.57 11.77 16.13
N LEU A 11 -3.96 10.60 16.33
CA LEU A 11 -4.62 9.29 16.19
C LEU A 11 -5.24 8.77 17.49
N SER A 12 -4.71 9.21 18.64
CA SER A 12 -4.98 8.64 19.96
C SER A 12 -6.47 8.63 20.33
N ASN A 13 -7.23 9.63 19.85
CA ASN A 13 -8.67 9.76 20.07
C ASN A 13 -9.53 8.88 19.15
N TYR A 14 -8.96 8.29 18.11
CA TYR A 14 -9.72 7.61 17.05
C TYR A 14 -9.42 6.12 16.93
N SER A 15 -8.19 5.68 17.20
CA SER A 15 -7.82 4.27 17.10
C SER A 15 -6.54 3.95 17.86
N ARG A 16 -6.43 2.71 18.33
CA ARG A 16 -5.23 2.21 19.00
C ARG A 16 -4.04 2.21 18.03
N CYS A 17 -2.88 2.58 18.54
CA CYS A 17 -1.62 2.54 17.80
C CYS A 17 -0.64 1.54 18.47
N ALA A 18 0.23 0.95 17.65
CA ALA A 18 1.44 0.28 18.10
C ALA A 18 2.66 0.95 17.44
N VAL A 19 3.75 1.07 18.18
CA VAL A 19 5.02 1.58 17.67
C VAL A 19 6.06 0.48 17.75
N LEU A 20 6.60 0.09 16.60
CA LEU A 20 7.79 -0.75 16.54
C LEU A 20 9.02 0.15 16.49
N GLU A 21 10.09 -0.23 17.19
CA GLU A 21 11.34 0.50 17.27
C GLU A 21 12.55 -0.44 17.23
N LYS A 22 13.53 -0.09 16.39
CA LYS A 22 14.82 -0.79 16.28
C LYS A 22 15.88 0.17 15.76
N ASP A 23 16.99 0.31 16.49
CA ASP A 23 18.16 1.11 16.10
C ASP A 23 17.80 2.54 15.63
N GLY A 24 16.88 3.19 16.37
CA GLY A 24 16.39 4.54 16.08
C GLY A 24 15.40 4.65 14.91
N SER A 25 15.09 3.55 14.21
CA SER A 25 13.99 3.50 13.24
C SER A 25 12.69 3.18 13.95
N LYS A 26 11.60 3.85 13.54
CA LYS A 26 10.28 3.69 14.13
C LYS A 26 9.22 3.40 13.07
N ILE A 27 8.28 2.52 13.39
CA ILE A 27 7.15 2.15 12.54
C ILE A 27 5.88 2.35 13.34
N LEU A 28 5.00 3.22 12.85
CA LEU A 28 3.70 3.44 13.45
C LEU A 28 2.67 2.57 12.75
N VAL A 29 2.01 1.71 13.51
CA VAL A 29 0.94 0.84 13.05
C VAL A 29 -0.37 1.27 13.69
N LEU A 30 -1.38 1.53 12.86
CA LEU A 30 -2.72 1.91 13.26
C LEU A 30 -3.61 0.66 13.25
N GLU A 31 -4.35 0.42 14.34
CA GLU A 31 -5.29 -0.68 14.43
C GLU A 31 -6.37 -0.57 13.35
N ARG A 32 -6.96 0.61 13.17
CA ARG A 32 -7.90 0.92 12.08
C ARG A 32 -7.24 0.72 10.71
N GLY A 33 -7.80 -0.18 9.90
CA GLY A 33 -7.25 -0.57 8.58
C GLY A 33 -6.04 -1.48 8.63
N ALA A 34 -5.60 -1.91 9.83
CA ALA A 34 -4.35 -2.63 10.05
C ALA A 34 -3.18 -2.04 9.25
N ARG A 35 -3.00 -0.73 9.34
CA ARG A 35 -2.11 0.04 8.44
C ARG A 35 -0.76 0.28 9.08
N VAL A 36 0.30 0.14 8.28
CA VAL A 36 1.55 0.83 8.59
C VAL A 36 1.37 2.27 8.13
N LEU A 37 1.08 3.18 9.06
CA LEU A 37 0.76 4.58 8.75
C LEU A 37 2.02 5.46 8.75
N GLY A 38 3.03 5.07 9.52
CA GLY A 38 4.28 5.81 9.62
C GLY A 38 5.51 4.93 9.48
N ALA A 39 6.52 5.41 8.76
CA ALA A 39 7.84 4.82 8.68
C ALA A 39 8.91 5.92 8.81
N PHE A 40 9.74 5.82 9.84
CA PHE A 40 10.72 6.84 10.22
C PHE A 40 12.11 6.20 10.32
N LEU A 41 13.09 6.78 9.62
CA LEU A 41 14.51 6.39 9.64
C LEU A 41 15.30 7.40 10.46
N GLY A 42 15.51 7.12 11.75
CA GLY A 42 16.14 8.07 12.66
C GLY A 42 15.33 9.38 12.71
N GLY A 43 15.93 10.49 12.33
CA GLY A 43 15.28 11.80 12.26
C GLY A 43 14.60 12.14 10.92
N SER A 44 14.33 11.15 10.05
CA SER A 44 13.62 11.42 8.80
C SER A 44 12.18 11.88 9.05
N PRO A 45 11.56 12.63 8.12
CA PRO A 45 10.11 12.75 8.11
C PRO A 45 9.48 11.37 7.88
N ASN A 46 8.16 11.27 8.08
CA ASN A 46 7.40 10.08 7.66
C ASN A 46 7.62 9.80 6.17
N LEU A 47 8.04 8.57 5.85
CA LEU A 47 8.34 8.13 4.49
C LEU A 47 7.11 7.61 3.73
N LEU A 48 5.97 7.54 4.39
CA LEU A 48 4.66 7.22 3.82
C LEU A 48 3.77 8.48 3.81
N TRP A 49 2.85 8.54 2.85
CA TRP A 49 1.89 9.64 2.81
C TRP A 49 0.81 9.41 3.87
N VAL A 50 0.44 10.49 4.54
CA VAL A 50 -0.69 10.56 5.48
C VAL A 50 -1.59 11.69 5.02
N ASN A 51 -2.89 11.49 5.13
CA ASN A 51 -3.87 12.51 4.77
C ASN A 51 -3.65 13.79 5.60
N PRO A 52 -3.47 14.96 4.98
CA PRO A 52 -3.34 16.22 5.72
C PRO A 52 -4.54 16.55 6.62
N ARG A 53 -5.72 15.99 6.31
CA ARG A 53 -6.96 16.11 7.08
C ARG A 53 -7.30 14.81 7.81
N ILE A 54 -6.30 14.09 8.33
CA ILE A 54 -6.49 12.76 8.92
C ILE A 54 -7.58 12.72 10.00
N GLU A 55 -7.67 13.74 10.86
CA GLU A 55 -8.67 13.78 11.93
C GLU A 55 -10.10 13.89 11.41
N GLU A 56 -10.32 14.66 10.33
CA GLU A 56 -11.60 14.75 9.65
C GLU A 56 -11.95 13.40 9.01
N GLU A 57 -11.01 12.81 8.27
CA GLU A 57 -11.17 11.50 7.65
C GLU A 57 -11.50 10.41 8.69
N LEU A 58 -10.83 10.42 9.84
CA LEU A 58 -11.07 9.46 10.92
C LEU A 58 -12.44 9.67 11.58
N ARG A 59 -12.82 10.93 11.84
CA ARG A 59 -14.12 11.28 12.43
C ARG A 59 -15.29 10.87 11.55
N GLU A 60 -15.13 11.01 10.24
CA GLU A 60 -16.15 10.65 9.26
C GLU A 60 -16.17 9.15 8.91
N GLY A 61 -15.25 8.38 9.49
CA GLY A 61 -15.12 6.95 9.18
C GLY A 61 -14.55 6.69 7.78
N GLY A 62 -13.90 7.67 7.16
CA GLY A 62 -13.31 7.58 5.83
C GLY A 62 -12.10 6.65 5.73
N TRP A 63 -11.86 6.09 4.55
CA TRP A 63 -10.78 5.14 4.32
C TRP A 63 -9.45 5.84 3.99
N ASN A 64 -9.44 7.09 3.53
CA ASN A 64 -8.27 7.68 2.91
C ASN A 64 -7.30 8.31 3.92
N VAL A 65 -6.85 7.56 4.92
CA VAL A 65 -5.95 8.07 5.97
C VAL A 65 -4.46 8.03 5.58
N GLY A 66 -4.09 7.23 4.57
CA GLY A 66 -2.72 7.07 4.08
C GLY A 66 -2.03 5.76 4.49
N GLY A 67 -0.70 5.71 4.31
CA GLY A 67 0.13 4.59 4.72
C GLY A 67 0.20 3.41 3.75
N LEU A 68 0.62 2.26 4.27
CA LEU A 68 0.68 0.97 3.60
C LEU A 68 -0.43 0.06 4.12
N ARG A 69 -1.40 -0.23 3.24
CA ARG A 69 -2.65 -0.92 3.55
C ARG A 69 -2.69 -2.32 2.92
N LEU A 70 -3.57 -3.16 3.46
CA LEU A 70 -3.99 -4.39 2.81
C LEU A 70 -5.03 -4.03 1.73
N TRP A 71 -4.95 -4.69 0.60
CA TRP A 71 -5.90 -4.61 -0.49
C TRP A 71 -6.26 -6.02 -0.95
N VAL A 72 -7.32 -6.12 -1.76
CA VAL A 72 -7.75 -7.39 -2.34
C VAL A 72 -7.91 -7.23 -3.84
N SER A 73 -7.71 -8.32 -4.58
CA SER A 73 -7.99 -8.42 -6.00
C SER A 73 -8.88 -9.63 -6.28
N PRO A 74 -9.65 -9.63 -7.40
CA PRO A 74 -9.68 -8.60 -8.44
C PRO A 74 -10.37 -7.31 -7.99
N GLU A 75 -9.78 -6.15 -8.29
CA GLU A 75 -10.37 -4.86 -7.89
C GLU A 75 -11.70 -4.59 -8.60
N GLN A 76 -11.83 -5.08 -9.84
CA GLN A 76 -13.06 -4.96 -10.64
C GLN A 76 -14.28 -5.49 -9.89
N ASN A 77 -14.15 -6.65 -9.24
CA ASN A 77 -15.23 -7.33 -8.52
C ASN A 77 -15.74 -6.53 -7.33
N PHE A 78 -14.83 -5.93 -6.55
CA PHE A 78 -15.16 -5.42 -5.21
C PHE A 78 -15.26 -3.89 -5.12
N PHE A 79 -14.61 -3.15 -6.02
CA PHE A 79 -14.43 -1.70 -5.88
C PHE A 79 -15.23 -0.88 -6.89
N TYR A 80 -16.01 -1.50 -7.76
CA TYR A 80 -16.85 -0.81 -8.74
C TYR A 80 -18.28 -1.33 -8.64
N LYS A 81 -19.26 -0.45 -8.44
CA LYS A 81 -20.67 -0.86 -8.44
C LYS A 81 -21.17 -1.26 -9.82
N ASN A 82 -20.49 -0.76 -10.86
CA ASN A 82 -20.69 -1.13 -12.25
C ASN A 82 -19.37 -1.70 -12.82
N PRO A 83 -19.04 -2.96 -12.49
CA PRO A 83 -17.72 -3.54 -12.74
C PRO A 83 -17.40 -3.73 -14.22
N GLU A 84 -18.39 -3.98 -15.07
CA GLU A 84 -18.18 -4.17 -16.52
C GLU A 84 -17.70 -2.90 -17.21
N ARG A 85 -18.09 -1.73 -16.69
CA ARG A 85 -17.74 -0.41 -17.21
C ARG A 85 -16.65 0.30 -16.40
N PHE A 86 -16.21 -0.29 -15.30
CA PHE A 86 -15.31 0.34 -14.32
C PHE A 86 -15.84 1.70 -13.82
N GLU A 87 -17.14 1.77 -13.55
CA GLU A 87 -17.82 2.97 -13.07
C GLU A 87 -18.19 2.83 -11.58
N ASP A 88 -18.47 3.96 -10.95
CA ASP A 88 -18.89 4.06 -9.54
C ASP A 88 -17.90 3.43 -8.57
N TRP A 89 -16.63 3.83 -8.71
CA TRP A 89 -15.57 3.37 -7.82
C TRP A 89 -15.86 3.77 -6.37
N PHE A 90 -15.67 2.81 -5.45
CA PHE A 90 -15.72 3.05 -4.02
C PHE A 90 -14.80 2.07 -3.28
N CYS A 91 -14.44 2.40 -2.04
CA CYS A 91 -13.72 1.50 -1.16
C CYS A 91 -14.71 0.83 -0.20
N PRO A 92 -14.89 -0.51 -0.25
CA PRO A 92 -15.75 -1.22 0.69
C PRO A 92 -15.27 -1.03 2.13
N GLN A 93 -16.18 -0.58 3.00
CA GLN A 93 -15.86 -0.31 4.41
C GLN A 93 -15.41 -1.55 5.17
N GLY A 94 -15.91 -2.73 4.79
CA GLY A 94 -15.50 -4.01 5.36
C GLY A 94 -14.08 -4.44 4.95
N LEU A 95 -13.51 -3.89 3.88
CA LEU A 95 -12.10 -4.10 3.52
C LEU A 95 -11.22 -3.03 4.15
N ASP A 96 -11.67 -1.78 4.10
CA ASP A 96 -10.92 -0.64 4.62
C ASP A 96 -11.86 0.51 4.97
N PRO A 97 -11.90 0.97 6.23
CA PRO A 97 -11.00 0.65 7.35
C PRO A 97 -11.08 -0.78 7.90
N GLY A 98 -12.12 -1.55 7.58
CA GLY A 98 -12.34 -2.87 8.17
C GLY A 98 -12.42 -2.86 9.70
N SER A 99 -12.61 -4.04 10.28
CA SER A 99 -12.70 -4.23 11.73
C SER A 99 -11.52 -5.04 12.21
N TYR A 100 -10.44 -4.36 12.57
CA TYR A 100 -9.19 -4.99 13.02
C TYR A 100 -8.94 -4.73 14.51
N ARG A 101 -8.13 -5.59 15.13
CA ARG A 101 -7.64 -5.49 16.50
C ARG A 101 -6.17 -5.86 16.55
N ILE A 102 -5.39 -5.10 17.32
CA ILE A 102 -4.04 -5.48 17.70
C ILE A 102 -4.14 -6.59 18.75
N VAL A 103 -3.76 -7.81 18.38
CA VAL A 103 -3.79 -8.99 19.27
C VAL A 103 -2.43 -9.26 19.91
N GLU A 104 -1.35 -8.75 19.31
CA GLU A 104 0.00 -8.88 19.84
C GLU A 104 0.83 -7.66 19.44
N ALA A 105 1.63 -7.12 20.36
CA ALA A 105 2.58 -6.05 20.07
C ALA A 105 3.84 -6.20 20.94
N SER A 106 5.02 -6.08 20.31
CA SER A 106 6.34 -5.94 20.91
C SER A 106 7.07 -4.75 20.29
N SER A 107 8.33 -4.54 20.66
CA SER A 107 9.16 -3.50 20.04
C SER A 107 9.48 -3.77 18.57
N ASP A 108 9.42 -5.01 18.09
CA ASP A 108 9.84 -5.37 16.72
C ASP A 108 8.77 -6.12 15.92
N ARG A 109 7.60 -6.39 16.52
CA ARG A 109 6.49 -7.10 15.88
C ARG A 109 5.14 -6.56 16.33
N VAL A 110 4.19 -6.52 15.41
CA VAL A 110 2.76 -6.39 15.72
C VAL A 110 1.96 -7.38 14.89
N THR A 111 0.95 -7.97 15.51
CA THR A 111 -0.04 -8.83 14.86
C THR A 111 -1.40 -8.16 14.98
N LEU A 112 -2.08 -8.03 13.85
CA LEU A 112 -3.48 -7.61 13.79
C LEU A 112 -4.35 -8.73 13.24
N GLU A 113 -5.54 -8.86 13.81
CA GLU A 113 -6.59 -9.74 13.32
C GLU A 113 -7.86 -8.94 13.08
N GLY A 114 -8.62 -9.32 12.07
CA GLY A 114 -9.87 -8.66 11.76
C GLY A 114 -10.77 -9.49 10.86
N GLU A 115 -11.96 -8.99 10.63
CA GLU A 115 -12.90 -9.54 9.65
C GLU A 115 -12.95 -8.63 8.43
N ILE A 116 -13.04 -9.26 7.25
CA ILE A 116 -13.31 -8.57 6.00
C ILE A 116 -14.65 -9.00 5.43
N ALA A 117 -15.33 -8.03 4.83
CA ALA A 117 -16.54 -8.25 4.06
C ALA A 117 -16.53 -7.34 2.83
N ALA A 118 -16.85 -7.90 1.67
CA ALA A 118 -17.05 -7.15 0.43
C ALA A 118 -18.05 -7.85 -0.47
N PHE A 119 -18.91 -7.08 -1.12
CA PHE A 119 -19.79 -7.61 -2.15
C PHE A 119 -19.03 -7.73 -3.46
N ASP A 120 -19.08 -8.91 -4.09
CA ASP A 120 -18.62 -9.13 -5.45
C ASP A 120 -19.75 -8.78 -6.43
N TYR A 121 -19.59 -7.67 -7.15
CA TYR A 121 -20.59 -7.20 -8.10
C TYR A 121 -20.66 -7.99 -9.40
N LEU A 122 -19.64 -8.81 -9.72
CA LEU A 122 -19.66 -9.69 -10.89
C LEU A 122 -20.26 -11.06 -10.57
N ALA A 123 -19.85 -11.65 -9.44
CA ALA A 123 -20.36 -12.95 -9.01
C ALA A 123 -21.71 -12.87 -8.27
N ASN A 124 -22.13 -11.66 -7.88
CA ASN A 124 -23.35 -11.40 -7.11
C ASN A 124 -23.39 -12.22 -5.80
N GLU A 125 -22.27 -12.25 -5.09
CA GLU A 125 -22.08 -12.94 -3.81
C GLU A 125 -21.25 -12.08 -2.84
N GLU A 126 -21.18 -12.46 -1.57
CA GLU A 126 -20.42 -11.74 -0.55
C GLU A 126 -19.15 -12.51 -0.18
N LEU A 127 -17.99 -11.87 -0.32
CA LEU A 127 -16.74 -12.32 0.29
C LEU A 127 -16.84 -12.07 1.80
N LYS A 128 -16.69 -13.12 2.61
CA LYS A 128 -16.49 -13.03 4.06
C LYS A 128 -15.24 -13.81 4.44
N GLY A 129 -14.42 -13.21 5.30
CA GLY A 129 -13.25 -13.90 5.81
C GLY A 129 -12.65 -13.22 7.02
N SER A 130 -11.78 -13.95 7.69
CA SER A 130 -10.89 -13.43 8.70
C SER A 130 -9.54 -13.10 8.08
N VAL A 131 -8.92 -12.03 8.55
CA VAL A 131 -7.60 -11.58 8.12
C VAL A 131 -6.67 -11.62 9.31
N ARG A 132 -5.46 -12.13 9.08
CA ARG A 132 -4.34 -11.98 10.00
C ARG A 132 -3.18 -11.30 9.29
N ARG A 133 -2.78 -10.15 9.82
CA ARG A 133 -1.68 -9.32 9.32
C ARG A 133 -0.57 -9.27 10.35
N GLU A 134 0.59 -9.78 9.97
CA GLU A 134 1.77 -9.83 10.83
C GLU A 134 2.85 -8.91 10.25
N ILE A 135 3.33 -7.95 11.05
CA ILE A 135 4.32 -6.94 10.65
C ILE A 135 5.54 -7.08 11.55
N TRP A 136 6.71 -7.31 10.96
CA TRP A 136 7.99 -7.40 11.67
C TRP A 136 8.95 -6.30 11.21
N LEU A 137 9.54 -5.59 12.16
CA LEU A 137 10.69 -4.71 11.95
C LEU A 137 11.98 -5.55 12.03
N LEU A 138 12.43 -6.04 10.88
CA LEU A 138 13.59 -6.93 10.79
C LEU A 138 14.91 -6.18 10.97
N GLU A 139 15.00 -4.97 10.45
CA GLU A 139 16.20 -4.15 10.42
C GLU A 139 15.83 -2.69 10.65
N GLY A 140 16.64 -1.98 11.42
CA GLY A 140 16.57 -0.55 11.61
C GLY A 140 17.96 0.07 11.55
N GLY A 141 18.00 1.37 11.32
CA GLY A 141 19.25 2.13 11.35
C GLY A 141 19.10 3.50 10.70
N ALA A 142 20.17 4.29 10.74
CA ALA A 142 20.16 5.66 10.24
C ALA A 142 19.93 5.80 8.72
N ARG A 143 20.10 4.72 7.94
CA ARG A 143 20.05 4.75 6.46
C ARG A 143 19.07 3.76 5.84
N GLN A 144 18.67 2.74 6.58
CA GLN A 144 17.78 1.69 6.08
C GLN A 144 16.97 1.09 7.21
N LEU A 145 15.75 0.68 6.86
CA LEU A 145 14.88 -0.14 7.68
C LEU A 145 14.27 -1.21 6.78
N ARG A 146 13.92 -2.34 7.38
CA ARG A 146 13.30 -3.45 6.64
C ARG A 146 12.12 -3.99 7.40
N LEU A 147 10.98 -4.00 6.72
CA LEU A 147 9.79 -4.68 7.17
C LEU A 147 9.65 -6.03 6.48
N ARG A 148 9.12 -7.01 7.21
CA ARG A 148 8.41 -8.15 6.62
C ARG A 148 6.95 -7.99 6.98
N ILE A 149 6.07 -8.14 6.00
CA ILE A 149 4.63 -8.16 6.20
C ILE A 149 4.11 -9.47 5.65
N ARG A 150 3.28 -10.17 6.43
CA ARG A 150 2.58 -11.36 6.00
C ARG A 150 1.10 -11.15 6.20
N ASP A 151 0.38 -11.13 5.10
CA ASP A 151 -1.07 -11.02 5.07
C ASP A 151 -1.66 -12.40 4.77
N ARG A 152 -2.61 -12.85 5.58
CA ARG A 152 -3.38 -14.07 5.37
C ARG A 152 -4.86 -13.74 5.41
N ILE A 153 -5.60 -14.22 4.41
CA ILE A 153 -7.06 -14.21 4.40
C ILE A 153 -7.50 -15.67 4.50
N LEU A 154 -8.39 -15.95 5.44
CA LEU A 154 -9.05 -17.24 5.60
C LEU A 154 -10.56 -17.02 5.52
N GLY A 155 -11.22 -17.66 4.58
CA GLY A 155 -12.66 -17.55 4.40
C GLY A 155 -13.14 -18.54 3.34
N GLU A 156 -14.46 -18.71 3.29
CA GLU A 156 -15.12 -19.46 2.23
C GLU A 156 -15.61 -18.46 1.17
N TYR A 157 -15.11 -18.60 -0.04
CA TYR A 157 -15.47 -17.76 -1.18
C TYR A 157 -15.26 -18.58 -2.45
N HIS A 158 -16.25 -18.59 -3.34
CA HIS A 158 -16.24 -19.49 -4.50
C HIS A 158 -15.21 -19.07 -5.55
N SER A 159 -14.93 -17.77 -5.64
CA SER A 159 -14.00 -17.23 -6.62
C SER A 159 -12.59 -17.03 -6.04
N ARG A 160 -11.65 -16.62 -6.89
CA ARG A 160 -10.26 -16.33 -6.46
C ARG A 160 -10.19 -14.93 -5.86
N VAL A 161 -9.69 -14.83 -4.63
CA VAL A 161 -9.28 -13.57 -4.00
C VAL A 161 -7.80 -13.60 -3.70
N ASN A 162 -7.11 -12.48 -3.89
CA ASN A 162 -5.69 -12.37 -3.55
C ASN A 162 -5.42 -11.11 -2.70
N PRO A 163 -4.86 -11.24 -1.48
CA PRO A 163 -4.38 -10.11 -0.72
C PRO A 163 -3.12 -9.51 -1.37
N TRP A 164 -3.03 -8.19 -1.41
CA TRP A 164 -1.82 -7.49 -1.82
C TRP A 164 -1.66 -6.17 -1.05
N ALA A 165 -0.46 -5.59 -1.14
CA ALA A 165 -0.14 -4.37 -0.41
C ALA A 165 -0.23 -3.15 -1.33
N LEU A 166 -0.89 -2.09 -0.86
CA LEU A 166 -1.00 -0.81 -1.54
C LEU A 166 -0.34 0.27 -0.67
N ALA A 167 0.63 1.01 -1.21
CA ALA A 167 1.33 2.08 -0.52
C ALA A 167 0.89 3.46 -1.04
N GLN A 168 0.50 4.34 -0.13
CA GLN A 168 0.34 5.75 -0.42
C GLN A 168 1.65 6.47 -0.07
N VAL A 169 2.24 7.14 -1.06
CA VAL A 169 3.61 7.70 -0.98
C VAL A 169 3.60 9.22 -1.05
N PRO A 170 4.47 9.92 -0.32
CA PRO A 170 4.43 11.38 -0.28
C PRO A 170 4.98 11.97 -1.58
N ILE A 171 4.48 13.15 -1.94
CA ILE A 171 5.12 13.97 -2.97
C ILE A 171 6.36 14.59 -2.32
N GLY A 172 7.53 14.25 -2.85
CA GLY A 172 8.81 14.69 -2.27
C GLY A 172 9.02 16.20 -2.32
N TYR A 173 10.10 16.67 -1.69
CA TYR A 173 10.58 18.06 -1.67
C TYR A 173 10.58 18.74 -3.06
N ALA A 174 10.78 17.97 -4.13
CA ALA A 174 10.81 18.48 -5.50
C ALA A 174 9.44 18.54 -6.20
N GLY A 175 8.33 18.25 -5.50
CA GLY A 175 7.00 18.19 -6.11
C GLY A 175 6.78 16.97 -7.00
N VAL A 176 7.69 16.00 -7.00
CA VAL A 176 7.66 14.83 -7.88
C VAL A 176 8.42 13.66 -7.26
N GLY A 177 8.00 12.44 -7.60
CA GLY A 177 8.75 11.22 -7.42
C GLY A 177 8.63 10.30 -8.63
N THR A 178 9.40 9.22 -8.64
CA THR A 178 9.44 8.25 -9.74
C THR A 178 9.28 6.85 -9.22
N VAL A 179 8.27 6.15 -9.72
CA VAL A 179 8.13 4.71 -9.58
C VAL A 179 9.08 4.03 -10.56
N LEU A 180 9.74 2.98 -10.09
CA LEU A 180 10.59 2.10 -10.85
C LEU A 180 10.10 0.66 -10.65
N ALA A 181 9.62 0.04 -11.72
CA ALA A 181 9.24 -1.38 -11.73
C ALA A 181 10.26 -2.15 -12.59
N PRO A 182 11.10 -3.01 -12.00
CA PRO A 182 12.00 -3.88 -12.74
C PRO A 182 11.22 -4.85 -13.63
N VAL A 183 11.56 -4.87 -14.92
CA VAL A 183 10.93 -5.73 -15.94
C VAL A 183 11.98 -6.34 -16.85
N ARG A 184 11.60 -7.37 -17.62
CA ARG A 184 12.42 -7.89 -18.72
C ARG A 184 12.45 -6.92 -19.91
N ARG A 185 13.39 -7.13 -20.84
CA ARG A 185 13.46 -6.35 -22.08
C ARG A 185 12.22 -6.62 -22.94
N GLY A 186 11.64 -5.55 -23.48
CA GLY A 186 10.44 -5.64 -24.32
C GLY A 186 9.14 -5.79 -23.55
N ALA A 187 9.12 -5.45 -22.25
CA ALA A 187 7.89 -5.39 -21.48
C ALA A 187 6.88 -4.40 -22.09
N GLU A 188 5.60 -4.74 -21.97
CA GLU A 188 4.48 -3.96 -22.50
C GLU A 188 3.48 -3.70 -21.37
N PRO A 189 3.71 -2.66 -20.57
CA PRO A 189 2.83 -2.29 -19.47
C PRO A 189 1.41 -2.00 -19.95
N ILE A 190 0.42 -2.35 -19.12
CA ILE A 190 -0.99 -2.12 -19.39
C ILE A 190 -1.38 -0.75 -18.87
N HIS A 191 -2.02 0.02 -19.74
CA HIS A 191 -2.59 1.32 -19.41
C HIS A 191 -4.07 1.14 -19.12
N TYR A 192 -4.47 1.25 -17.86
CA TYR A 192 -5.88 1.21 -17.47
C TYR A 192 -6.46 2.62 -17.51
N PHE A 193 -7.72 2.72 -17.96
CA PHE A 193 -8.50 3.97 -17.99
C PHE A 193 -7.95 5.06 -18.90
N GLY A 194 -7.17 4.68 -19.93
CA GLY A 194 -6.66 5.57 -20.95
C GLY A 194 -5.14 5.55 -21.06
N GLU A 195 -4.63 6.14 -22.14
CA GLU A 195 -3.19 6.21 -22.39
C GLU A 195 -2.49 7.08 -21.34
N ILE A 196 -1.28 6.65 -20.94
CA ILE A 196 -0.46 7.42 -20.00
C ILE A 196 0.52 8.25 -20.84
N PRO A 197 0.60 9.58 -20.63
CA PRO A 197 1.48 10.45 -21.39
C PRO A 197 2.96 10.02 -21.38
N ARG A 198 3.63 10.21 -22.52
CA ARG A 198 5.05 9.80 -22.73
C ARG A 198 6.05 10.54 -21.84
N ASP A 199 5.70 11.72 -21.33
CA ASP A 199 6.51 12.48 -20.37
C ASP A 199 6.37 11.94 -18.93
N ARG A 200 5.42 11.01 -18.70
CA ARG A 200 5.17 10.35 -17.41
C ARG A 200 5.61 8.90 -17.40
N LEU A 201 5.50 8.19 -18.51
CA LEU A 201 5.84 6.77 -18.61
C LEU A 201 6.99 6.54 -19.58
N LYS A 202 8.02 5.83 -19.09
CA LYS A 202 9.14 5.37 -19.93
C LYS A 202 9.38 3.89 -19.72
N VAL A 203 9.34 3.12 -20.80
CA VAL A 203 9.75 1.71 -20.82
C VAL A 203 11.21 1.64 -21.26
N SER A 204 12.09 1.21 -20.35
CA SER A 204 13.50 0.99 -20.60
C SER A 204 13.80 -0.51 -20.75
N ALA A 205 15.01 -0.87 -21.17
CA ALA A 205 15.38 -2.26 -21.42
C ALA A 205 15.27 -3.19 -20.19
N ASN A 206 15.26 -2.64 -18.97
CA ASN A 206 15.25 -3.42 -17.73
C ASN A 206 14.26 -2.88 -16.68
N HIS A 207 13.56 -1.77 -16.93
CA HIS A 207 12.61 -1.22 -15.97
C HIS A 207 11.59 -0.31 -16.65
N VAL A 208 10.45 -0.13 -15.99
CA VAL A 208 9.47 0.90 -16.31
C VAL A 208 9.62 2.03 -15.30
N SER A 209 9.69 3.27 -15.77
CA SER A 209 9.65 4.47 -14.95
C SER A 209 8.31 5.16 -15.09
N PHE A 210 7.66 5.48 -13.97
CA PHE A 210 6.40 6.21 -13.94
C PHE A 210 6.47 7.42 -12.99
N LYS A 211 6.16 8.62 -13.50
CA LYS A 211 6.21 9.88 -12.76
C LYS A 211 4.95 10.07 -11.91
N ILE A 212 5.13 10.36 -10.63
CA ILE A 212 4.07 10.72 -9.69
C ILE A 212 4.28 12.14 -9.19
N ASP A 213 3.29 13.01 -9.38
CA ASP A 213 3.28 14.41 -8.91
C ASP A 213 1.95 14.83 -8.28
N GLY A 214 1.00 13.90 -8.10
CA GLY A 214 -0.32 14.16 -7.53
C GLY A 214 -1.30 14.91 -8.44
N ASN A 215 -0.89 15.30 -9.66
CA ASN A 215 -1.70 16.11 -10.57
C ASN A 215 -2.30 15.32 -11.74
N PHE A 216 -2.08 14.01 -11.78
CA PHE A 216 -2.57 13.13 -12.84
C PHE A 216 -3.00 11.79 -12.26
N VAL A 217 -4.22 11.38 -12.61
CA VAL A 217 -4.80 10.10 -12.20
C VAL A 217 -4.64 9.11 -13.34
N ALA A 218 -3.97 7.99 -13.07
CA ALA A 218 -3.84 6.88 -14.00
C ALA A 218 -3.57 5.59 -13.24
N LYS A 219 -3.77 4.46 -13.93
CA LYS A 219 -3.46 3.13 -13.41
C LYS A 219 -2.62 2.37 -14.43
N LEU A 220 -1.48 1.88 -13.96
CA LEU A 220 -0.52 1.13 -14.77
C LEU A 220 -0.39 -0.30 -14.24
N GLY A 221 -0.53 -1.28 -15.13
CA GLY A 221 -0.27 -2.69 -14.84
C GLY A 221 1.07 -3.15 -15.40
N ILE A 222 1.77 -3.98 -14.63
CA ILE A 222 2.88 -4.78 -15.15
C ILE A 222 2.39 -6.22 -15.16
N LYS A 223 2.42 -6.84 -16.34
CA LYS A 223 2.02 -8.24 -16.53
C LYS A 223 3.01 -9.17 -15.81
N PRO A 224 2.57 -10.25 -15.16
CA PRO A 224 3.47 -11.23 -14.57
C PRO A 224 4.56 -11.74 -15.53
N GLU A 225 4.20 -11.92 -16.79
CA GLU A 225 5.05 -12.35 -17.87
C GLU A 225 6.17 -11.35 -18.16
N ASP A 226 5.97 -10.07 -17.83
CA ASP A 226 6.94 -8.98 -18.02
C ASP A 226 7.92 -8.82 -16.85
N LEU A 227 7.73 -9.57 -15.76
CA LEU A 227 8.67 -9.58 -14.65
C LEU A 227 9.99 -10.25 -15.04
N ARG A 228 11.06 -9.87 -14.34
CA ARG A 228 12.40 -10.44 -14.58
C ARG A 228 12.51 -11.89 -14.13
N GLU A 229 11.77 -12.23 -13.07
CA GLU A 229 11.80 -13.54 -12.42
C GLU A 229 10.35 -13.96 -12.14
N PRO A 230 9.87 -15.10 -12.68
CA PRO A 230 8.51 -15.58 -12.45
C PRO A 230 8.19 -15.73 -10.96
N GLY A 231 7.03 -15.23 -10.54
CA GLY A 231 6.59 -15.25 -9.13
C GLY A 231 7.18 -14.15 -8.25
N PHE A 232 8.22 -13.44 -8.71
CA PHE A 232 8.89 -12.39 -7.95
C PHE A 232 8.59 -11.00 -8.51
N GLY A 233 7.95 -10.17 -7.68
CA GLY A 233 7.63 -8.78 -7.99
C GLY A 233 8.44 -7.82 -7.14
N SER A 234 8.85 -6.70 -7.73
CA SER A 234 9.34 -5.56 -6.95
C SER A 234 8.91 -4.24 -7.59
N ILE A 235 8.69 -3.24 -6.75
CA ILE A 235 8.37 -1.89 -7.16
C ILE A 235 9.03 -0.92 -6.19
N GLY A 236 9.74 0.06 -6.72
CA GLY A 236 10.41 1.11 -5.97
C GLY A 236 9.78 2.46 -6.22
N TYR A 237 9.68 3.31 -5.21
CA TYR A 237 9.34 4.71 -5.34
C TYR A 237 10.52 5.55 -4.84
N VAL A 238 11.12 6.34 -5.72
CA VAL A 238 12.28 7.17 -5.44
C VAL A 238 11.89 8.64 -5.52
N TYR A 239 12.21 9.40 -4.48
CA TYR A 239 11.83 10.81 -4.37
C TYR A 239 12.80 11.58 -3.48
N ARG A 240 12.77 12.91 -3.58
CA ARG A 240 13.59 13.79 -2.72
C ARG A 240 12.87 14.06 -1.42
N ILE A 241 13.57 13.88 -0.30
CA ILE A 241 13.10 14.29 1.03
C ILE A 241 13.77 15.58 1.51
N GLY A 242 14.73 16.11 0.73
CA GLY A 242 15.34 17.41 0.96
C GLY A 242 16.15 17.89 -0.23
N ARG A 243 16.91 18.99 -0.05
CA ARG A 243 17.68 19.61 -1.13
C ARG A 243 18.73 18.68 -1.74
N ARG A 244 19.35 17.80 -0.96
CA ARG A 244 20.35 16.83 -1.45
C ARG A 244 20.11 15.41 -0.95
N LEU A 245 18.93 15.16 -0.37
CA LEU A 245 18.60 13.90 0.28
C LEU A 245 17.46 13.20 -0.47
N TRP A 246 17.66 11.91 -0.71
CA TRP A 246 16.74 11.03 -1.43
C TRP A 246 16.27 9.90 -0.53
N SER A 247 15.04 9.46 -0.76
CA SER A 247 14.47 8.27 -0.15
C SER A 247 14.02 7.30 -1.25
N ALA A 248 14.05 6.02 -0.92
CA ALA A 248 13.50 4.95 -1.75
C ALA A 248 12.64 4.03 -0.88
N LEU A 249 11.35 3.92 -1.20
CA LEU A 249 10.47 2.89 -0.65
C LEU A 249 10.42 1.73 -1.65
N ILE A 250 10.73 0.51 -1.21
CA ILE A 250 10.76 -0.67 -2.08
C ILE A 250 9.84 -1.73 -1.50
N LEU A 251 8.83 -2.14 -2.28
CA LEU A 251 8.01 -3.31 -1.99
C LEU A 251 8.52 -4.49 -2.81
N ARG A 252 8.55 -5.67 -2.18
CA ARG A 252 8.96 -6.93 -2.81
C ARG A 252 8.02 -8.04 -2.38
N THR A 253 7.74 -8.97 -3.28
CA THR A 253 6.93 -10.16 -3.01
C THR A 253 7.42 -11.32 -3.86
N SER A 254 7.23 -12.54 -3.35
CA SER A 254 7.50 -13.81 -4.03
C SER A 254 6.21 -14.60 -4.31
N ASN A 255 5.07 -13.89 -4.35
CA ASN A 255 3.73 -14.46 -4.50
C ASN A 255 2.96 -13.82 -5.66
N ILE A 256 3.66 -13.32 -6.69
CA ILE A 256 2.98 -12.84 -7.90
C ILE A 256 2.42 -14.06 -8.67
N PRO A 257 1.21 -13.99 -9.24
CA PRO A 257 0.72 -14.97 -10.20
C PRO A 257 1.72 -15.24 -11.33
N LEU A 258 1.68 -16.40 -11.96
CA LEU A 258 2.59 -16.69 -13.09
C LEU A 258 2.07 -16.12 -14.41
N THR A 259 0.77 -15.89 -14.49
CA THR A 259 0.06 -15.42 -15.66
C THR A 259 -0.96 -14.35 -15.27
N GLN A 260 -1.33 -13.51 -16.24
CA GLN A 260 -2.42 -12.55 -16.05
C GLN A 260 -3.82 -13.22 -16.03
N GLU A 261 -3.97 -14.40 -16.63
CA GLU A 261 -5.21 -15.21 -16.71
C GLU A 261 -5.52 -16.01 -15.42
#